data_AF-A0ABD5M642-F1
#
_entry.id   AF-A0ABD5M642-F1
#
_cell.length_a   1.000
_cell.length_b   1.000
_cell.length_c   1.000
_cell.angle_alpha   90.00
_cell.angle_beta   90.00
_cell.angle_gamma   90.00
#
_symmetry.space_group_name_H-M   'P 1'
#
loop_
_entity.id
_entity.type
_entity.pdbx_description
1 polymer ?
#
loop_
_entity_poly.entity_id
_entity_poly.type
_entity_poly.pdbx_seq_one_letter_code
_entity_poly.pdbx_strand_id
1 'polypeptide(L)'
;MRLDDYPQRDGKRVWLSQSDESNEVAALIDEAKSPEQEIAFRLGAQAGLRREEIASVTPNDFRHAPDGFLRVWNDYAKRRNTARHQSQRN
;
A
#
# COMPACT_ATOMS: atom_id res chain seq x y z
N MET A 1 -11.11 8.18 -1.93
CA MET A 1 -11.46 8.85 -0.65
C MET A 1 -11.47 10.37 -0.86
N ARG A 2 -12.36 11.14 -0.21
CA ARG A 2 -12.32 12.62 -0.20
C ARG A 2 -11.77 13.13 1.14
N LEU A 3 -10.74 13.99 1.15
CA LEU A 3 -10.18 14.64 2.33
C LEU A 3 -9.52 15.99 1.92
N ASP A 4 -9.83 17.06 2.66
CA ASP A 4 -9.54 18.51 2.46
C ASP A 4 -8.30 19.24 3.13
N ASP A 5 -8.36 20.45 3.72
CA ASP A 5 -7.15 21.20 4.18
C ASP A 5 -6.32 20.60 5.33
N TYR A 6 -5.07 21.07 5.42
CA TYR A 6 -4.63 21.73 6.65
C TYR A 6 -4.15 23.15 6.33
N PRO A 7 -4.77 24.22 6.86
CA PRO A 7 -4.37 25.60 6.53
C PRO A 7 -3.14 26.06 7.33
N GLN A 8 -2.90 25.49 8.52
CA GLN A 8 -1.74 25.78 9.37
C GLN A 8 -0.95 24.54 9.83
N ARG A 9 -1.22 23.34 9.27
CA ARG A 9 -0.72 22.02 9.75
C ARG A 9 -1.30 21.67 11.16
N ASP A 10 -1.33 20.43 11.64
CA ASP A 10 -0.63 19.20 11.19
C ASP A 10 -1.51 18.15 10.46
N GLY A 11 -1.18 17.97 9.18
CA GLY A 11 -1.09 16.61 8.64
C GLY A 11 -2.39 15.93 8.22
N LYS A 12 -3.03 16.45 7.16
CA LYS A 12 -3.86 15.78 6.15
C LYS A 12 -4.11 16.83 5.05
N ARG A 13 -4.84 16.58 3.98
CA ARG A 13 -5.97 15.66 3.76
C ARG A 13 -5.97 15.44 2.20
N VAL A 14 -6.42 14.26 1.73
CA VAL A 14 -6.11 13.65 0.41
C VAL A 14 -7.33 13.42 -0.51
N TRP A 15 -7.24 13.86 -1.76
CA TRP A 15 -8.19 13.55 -2.83
C TRP A 15 -7.60 12.67 -3.92
N LEU A 16 -8.29 11.56 -4.20
CA LEU A 16 -7.96 10.61 -5.26
C LEU A 16 -9.23 10.37 -6.07
N SER A 17 -9.57 11.30 -6.96
CA SER A 17 -10.74 11.13 -7.85
C SER A 17 -10.43 10.10 -8.93
N GLN A 18 -11.40 9.21 -9.11
CA GLN A 18 -11.50 8.27 -10.22
C GLN A 18 -12.92 8.44 -10.77
N SER A 19 -13.09 9.46 -11.60
CA SER A 19 -14.29 9.65 -12.43
C SER A 19 -13.95 9.34 -13.87
N ASP A 20 -14.97 9.20 -14.72
CA ASP A 20 -14.78 8.99 -16.17
C ASP A 20 -14.05 10.17 -16.85
N GLU A 21 -13.97 11.32 -16.17
CA GLU A 21 -13.34 12.57 -16.65
C GLU A 21 -11.94 12.84 -16.06
N SER A 22 -11.61 12.30 -14.87
CA SER A 22 -10.24 12.35 -14.32
C SER A 22 -9.90 11.15 -13.44
N ASN A 23 -8.70 10.61 -13.66
CA ASN A 23 -8.11 9.52 -12.88
C ASN A 23 -6.79 9.98 -12.22
N GLU A 24 -6.93 10.77 -11.14
CA GLU A 24 -5.80 11.29 -10.34
C GLU A 24 -4.97 10.15 -9.71
N VAL A 25 -5.55 8.95 -9.55
CA VAL A 25 -4.81 7.76 -9.10
C VAL A 25 -3.83 7.27 -10.15
N ALA A 26 -4.19 7.30 -11.44
CA ALA A 26 -3.26 6.99 -12.52
C ALA A 26 -2.12 8.02 -12.57
N ALA A 27 -2.45 9.33 -12.52
CA ALA A 27 -1.45 10.39 -12.49
C ALA A 27 -0.46 10.26 -11.30
N LEU A 28 -0.95 9.88 -10.12
CA LEU A 28 -0.08 9.57 -8.97
C LEU A 28 0.83 8.34 -9.20
N ILE A 29 0.32 7.32 -9.89
CA ILE A 29 1.08 6.11 -10.24
C ILE A 29 2.17 6.44 -11.27
N ASP A 30 1.87 7.24 -12.29
CA ASP A 30 2.82 7.64 -13.35
C ASP A 30 3.98 8.49 -12.79
N GLU A 31 3.76 9.18 -11.66
CA GLU A 31 4.80 9.91 -10.92
C GLU A 31 5.74 9.00 -10.10
N ALA A 32 5.53 7.69 -10.03
CA ALA A 32 6.42 6.77 -9.33
C ALA A 32 7.86 6.80 -9.90
N LYS A 33 8.87 6.81 -9.03
CA LYS A 33 10.29 6.86 -9.41
C LYS A 33 10.97 5.49 -9.38
N SER A 34 10.23 4.42 -9.08
CA SER A 34 10.69 3.03 -9.04
C SER A 34 9.52 2.04 -9.16
N PRO A 35 9.75 0.81 -9.66
CA PRO A 35 8.72 -0.24 -9.70
C PRO A 35 8.15 -0.56 -8.31
N GLU A 36 8.96 -0.53 -7.26
CA GLU A 36 8.54 -0.75 -5.88
C GLU A 36 7.56 0.34 -5.40
N GLN A 37 7.82 1.59 -5.79
CA GLN A 37 6.93 2.72 -5.49
C GLN A 37 5.62 2.63 -6.28
N GLU A 38 5.67 2.24 -7.55
CA GLU A 38 4.47 1.99 -8.37
C GLU A 38 3.59 0.89 -7.74
N ILE A 39 4.19 -0.25 -7.37
CA ILE A 39 3.48 -1.36 -6.72
C ILE A 39 2.87 -0.89 -5.39
N ALA A 40 3.61 -0.11 -4.59
CA ALA A 40 3.09 0.45 -3.35
C ALA A 40 1.91 1.42 -3.57
N PHE A 41 1.98 2.28 -4.59
CA PHE A 41 0.88 3.18 -4.96
C PHE A 41 -0.35 2.41 -5.45
N ARG A 42 -0.18 1.40 -6.30
CA ARG A 42 -1.28 0.52 -6.76
C ARG A 42 -1.95 -0.20 -5.57
N LEU A 43 -1.18 -0.87 -4.72
CA LEU A 43 -1.70 -1.60 -3.55
C LEU A 43 -2.39 -0.66 -2.54
N GLY A 44 -1.81 0.51 -2.29
CA GLY A 44 -2.41 1.51 -1.38
C GLY A 44 -3.69 2.13 -1.93
N ALA A 45 -3.71 2.51 -3.21
CA ALA A 45 -4.84 3.21 -3.82
C ALA A 45 -6.00 2.28 -4.20
N GLN A 46 -5.71 1.06 -4.68
CA GLN A 46 -6.74 0.13 -5.17
C GLN A 46 -7.26 -0.81 -4.09
N ALA A 47 -6.40 -1.29 -3.18
CA ALA A 47 -6.75 -2.25 -2.13
C ALA A 47 -6.77 -1.65 -0.71
N GLY A 48 -6.39 -0.38 -0.54
CA GLY A 48 -6.41 0.31 0.76
C GLY A 48 -5.33 -0.17 1.73
N LEU A 49 -4.29 -0.87 1.26
CA LEU A 49 -3.29 -1.48 2.14
C LEU A 49 -2.42 -0.43 2.84
N ARG A 50 -2.09 -0.71 4.10
CA ARG A 50 -1.19 0.09 4.93
C ARG A 50 0.27 -0.15 4.53
N ARG A 51 1.14 0.79 4.88
CA ARG A 51 2.58 0.72 4.56
C ARG A 51 3.24 -0.57 5.06
N GLU A 52 2.88 -1.03 6.25
CA GLU A 52 3.36 -2.26 6.87
C GLU A 52 2.81 -3.54 6.21
N GLU A 53 1.61 -3.49 5.65
CA GLU A 53 1.01 -4.60 4.90
C GLU A 53 1.68 -4.71 3.52
N ILE A 54 1.76 -3.60 2.78
CA ILE A 54 2.47 -3.49 1.49
C ILE A 54 3.90 -4.03 1.60
N ALA A 55 4.66 -3.58 2.61
CA ALA A 55 6.04 -3.99 2.82
C ALA A 55 6.22 -5.46 3.24
N SER A 56 5.14 -6.19 3.49
CA SER A 56 5.15 -7.59 3.92
C SER A 56 4.48 -8.55 2.91
N VAL A 57 3.90 -8.02 1.82
CA VAL A 57 3.35 -8.83 0.72
C VAL A 57 4.47 -9.61 0.04
N THR A 58 4.21 -10.88 -0.25
CA THR A 58 5.11 -11.76 -1.00
C THR A 58 4.41 -12.34 -2.23
N PRO A 59 5.14 -12.83 -3.26
CA PRO A 59 4.52 -13.55 -4.38
C PRO A 59 3.66 -14.75 -3.94
N ASN A 60 3.97 -15.37 -2.79
CA ASN A 60 3.20 -16.49 -2.23
C ASN A 60 1.83 -16.07 -1.66
N ASP A 61 1.60 -14.79 -1.44
CA ASP A 61 0.31 -14.25 -1.01
C ASP A 61 -0.67 -14.08 -2.16
N PHE A 62 -0.16 -13.96 -3.40
CA PHE A 62 -0.98 -13.93 -4.59
C PHE A 62 -1.61 -15.31 -4.86
N ARG A 63 -2.86 -15.29 -5.29
CA ARG A 63 -3.62 -16.47 -5.72
C ARG A 63 -4.26 -16.16 -7.08
N HIS A 64 -4.05 -17.08 -8.02
CA HIS A 64 -4.63 -16.99 -9.36
C HIS A 64 -6.13 -17.30 -9.36
N ALA A 65 -6.73 -17.12 -10.55
CA ALA A 65 -8.16 -17.24 -10.89
C ALA A 65 -8.87 -18.50 -10.34
N PRO A 66 -10.22 -18.49 -10.19
CA PRO A 66 -11.18 -17.54 -10.77
C PRO A 66 -11.14 -16.13 -10.16
N ASP A 67 -11.10 -16.01 -8.83
CA ASP A 67 -11.34 -14.76 -8.11
C ASP A 67 -10.05 -14.07 -7.65
N GLY A 68 -9.03 -14.02 -8.52
CA GLY A 68 -7.62 -13.81 -8.15
C GLY A 68 -7.37 -12.73 -7.10
N PHE A 69 -6.85 -13.13 -5.93
CA PHE A 69 -6.78 -12.30 -4.72
C PHE A 69 -5.39 -12.28 -4.08
N LEU A 70 -5.14 -11.26 -3.27
CA LEU A 70 -3.92 -11.08 -2.49
C LEU A 70 -4.21 -11.33 -1.00
N ARG A 71 -3.46 -12.23 -0.36
CA ARG A 71 -3.62 -12.52 1.08
C ARG A 71 -2.86 -11.51 1.93
N VAL A 72 -3.55 -10.91 2.89
CA VAL A 72 -2.99 -9.95 3.84
C VAL A 72 -3.27 -10.44 5.26
N TRP A 73 -2.26 -10.41 6.12
CA TRP A 73 -2.34 -10.96 7.48
C TRP A 73 -2.16 -9.85 8.52
N ASN A 74 -3.08 -9.76 9.48
CA ASN A 74 -3.10 -8.74 10.54
C ASN A 74 -1.85 -8.75 11.45
N ASP A 75 -1.06 -9.82 11.43
CA ASP A 75 0.19 -9.96 12.18
C ASP A 75 1.44 -9.56 11.36
N TYR A 76 1.33 -9.10 10.12
CA TYR A 76 2.47 -8.58 9.36
C TYR A 76 3.18 -7.42 10.08
N ALA A 77 2.40 -6.53 10.71
CA ALA A 77 2.93 -5.50 11.61
C ALA A 77 3.76 -6.06 12.79
N LYS A 78 3.51 -7.31 13.20
CA LYS A 78 4.18 -8.00 14.32
C LYS A 78 5.37 -8.85 13.87
N ARG A 79 5.30 -9.50 12.70
CA ARG A 79 6.34 -10.39 12.14
C ARG A 79 7.70 -9.69 11.96
N ARG A 80 7.70 -8.38 11.70
CA ARG A 80 8.92 -7.53 11.62
C ARG A 80 9.75 -7.56 12.91
N ASN A 81 9.15 -7.84 14.07
CA ASN A 81 9.84 -7.89 15.36
C ASN A 81 10.40 -9.29 15.66
N THR A 82 9.71 -10.36 15.23
CA THR A 82 10.09 -11.75 15.50
C THR A 82 11.35 -12.17 14.73
N ALA A 83 11.43 -11.82 13.44
CA ALA A 83 12.56 -12.21 12.58
C ALA A 83 13.92 -11.61 13.05
N ARG A 84 13.90 -10.42 13.67
CA ARG A 84 15.11 -9.78 14.21
C ARG A 84 15.65 -10.46 15.48
N HIS A 85 14.82 -11.17 16.24
CA HIS A 85 15.24 -11.85 17.47
C HIS A 85 15.90 -13.22 17.23
N GLN A 86 15.67 -13.86 16.07
CA GLN A 86 16.34 -15.12 15.73
C GLN A 86 17.74 -14.93 15.13
N SER A 87 18.03 -13.77 14.51
CA SER A 87 19.34 -13.49 13.91
C SER A 87 20.42 -13.00 14.91
N GLN A 88 20.12 -12.95 16.20
CA GLN A 88 21.07 -12.63 17.29
C GLN A 88 21.31 -13.81 18.25
N ARG A 89 20.95 -15.02 17.81
CA ARG A 89 21.22 -16.28 18.53
C ARG A 89 21.84 -17.31 17.59
N ASN A 90 23.04 -17.00 17.11
CA ASN A 90 24.04 -17.91 16.55
C ASN A 90 25.41 -17.26 16.77
#